data_AF-A0A7K9UN80-F1
#
_entry.id   AF-A0A7K9UN80-F1
#
_cell.length_a   1.000
_cell.length_b   1.000
_cell.length_c   1.000
_cell.angle_alpha   90.00
_cell.angle_beta   90.00
_cell.angle_gamma   90.00
#
_symmetry.space_group_name_H-M   'P 1'
#
loop_
_entity.id
_entity.type
_entity.pdbx_description
1 polymer ?
#
loop_
_entity_poly.entity_id
_entity_poly.type
_entity_poly.pdbx_seq_one_letter_code
_entity_poly.pdbx_strand_id
1 'polypeptide(L)' 'GQVRCSIAETLPFRLEKSFEDYYRVVTSRALDREEVSEYNVTVRAWDGGSPPLRSSAVLWLRVLDVNDN' A
#
# COMPACT_ATOMS: atom_id res chain seq x y z
N GLY A 1 15.06 -1.23 -14.08
CA GLY A 1 14.61 0.14 -14.39
C GLY A 1 14.17 0.83 -13.11
N GLN A 2 14.18 2.15 -13.03
CA GLN A 2 13.70 2.84 -11.83
C GLN A 2 12.15 2.93 -11.88
N VAL A 3 11.48 2.01 -11.18
CA VAL A 3 10.02 2.06 -10.98
C VAL A 3 9.73 2.86 -9.71
N ARG A 4 8.77 3.78 -9.78
CA ARG A 4 8.31 4.56 -8.63
C ARG A 4 6.92 4.09 -8.23
N CYS A 5 6.71 3.85 -6.95
CA CYS A 5 5.44 3.42 -6.40
C CYS A 5 4.97 4.41 -5.33
N SER A 6 3.67 4.71 -5.29
CA SER A 6 3.03 5.54 -4.25
C SER A 6 1.68 4.97 -3.84
N ILE A 7 1.28 5.24 -2.61
CA ILE A 7 -0.08 4.99 -2.09
C ILE A 7 -0.70 6.29 -1.59
N ALA A 8 -2.00 6.26 -1.30
CA ALA A 8 -2.70 7.41 -0.74
C ALA A 8 -2.14 7.78 0.65
N GLU A 9 -1.64 9.02 0.79
CA GLU A 9 -1.09 9.55 2.05
C GLU A 9 -2.15 9.73 3.15
N THR A 10 -3.44 9.65 2.79
CA THR A 10 -4.56 9.74 3.72
C THR A 10 -4.73 8.49 4.58
N LEU A 11 -4.06 7.39 4.23
CA LEU A 11 -4.20 6.11 4.91
C LEU A 11 -3.05 5.87 5.89
N PRO A 12 -3.27 5.10 6.96
CA PRO A 12 -2.24 4.72 7.94
C PRO A 12 -1.25 3.67 7.41
N PHE A 13 -0.90 3.72 6.13
CA PHE A 13 0.01 2.79 5.48
C PHE A 13 1.12 3.57 4.77
N ARG A 14 2.30 2.95 4.67
CA ARG A 14 3.42 3.42 3.87
C ARG A 14 3.98 2.28 3.02
N LEU A 15 4.50 2.62 1.84
CA LEU A 15 5.27 1.70 1.02
C LEU A 15 6.73 1.77 1.44
N GLU A 16 7.29 0.64 1.86
CA GLU A 16 8.73 0.46 2.02
C GLU A 16 9.29 -0.30 0.83
N LYS A 17 10.34 0.24 0.22
CA LYS A 17 11.10 -0.50 -0.78
C LYS A 17 11.84 -1.63 -0.07
N SER A 18 11.59 -2.86 -0.50
CA SER A 18 12.28 -4.06 0.00
C SER A 18 13.45 -4.41 -0.94
N PHE A 19 13.89 -5.67 -0.95
CA PHE A 19 14.89 -6.17 -1.89
C PHE A 19 14.37 -6.12 -3.34
N GLU A 20 15.24 -5.66 -4.25
CA GLU A 20 15.01 -5.63 -5.71
C GLU A 20 13.78 -4.80 -6.13
N ASP A 21 12.79 -5.45 -6.76
CA ASP A 21 11.55 -4.89 -7.30
C ASP A 21 10.34 -5.10 -6.36
N TYR A 22 10.57 -5.60 -5.16
CA TYR A 22 9.51 -5.81 -4.17
C TYR A 22 9.27 -4.56 -3.32
N TYR A 23 7.99 -4.26 -3.11
CA TYR A 23 7.54 -3.26 -2.18
C TYR A 23 6.74 -3.92 -1.07
N ARG A 24 7.00 -3.50 0.17
CA ARG A 24 6.25 -3.95 1.34
C ARG A 24 5.33 -2.82 1.80
N VAL A 25 4.05 -3.15 1.94
CA VAL A 25 3.11 -2.24 2.60
C VAL A 25 3.24 -2.46 4.10
N VAL A 26 3.57 -1.41 4.83
CA VAL A 26 3.67 -1.44 6.28
C VAL A 26 2.76 -0.39 6.89
N THR A 27 2.25 -0.66 8.09
CA THR A 27 1.44 0.30 8.83
C THR A 27 2.34 1.44 9.33
N SER A 28 1.89 2.68 9.14
CA SER A 28 2.59 3.87 9.64
C SER A 28 2.21 4.19 11.08
N ARG A 29 1.00 3.79 11.50
CA ARG A 29 0.47 3.93 12.86
C ARG A 29 -0.29 2.67 13.27
N ALA A 30 -0.61 2.57 14.57
CA ALA A 30 -1.52 1.54 15.06
C ALA A 30 -2.86 1.65 14.32
N LEU A 31 -3.38 0.50 13.86
CA LEU A 31 -4.69 0.42 13.25
C LEU A 31 -5.68 0.10 14.35
N ASP A 32 -6.67 0.97 14.51
CA ASP A 32 -7.77 0.74 15.42
C ASP A 32 -8.96 0.19 14.64
N ARG A 33 -9.40 -1.03 14.99
CA ARG A 33 -10.51 -1.71 14.32
C ARG A 33 -11.84 -1.01 14.59
N GLU A 34 -11.97 -0.34 15.73
CA GLU A 34 -13.18 0.37 16.14
C GLU A 34 -13.38 1.64 15.31
N GLU A 35 -12.28 2.30 14.94
CA GLU A 35 -12.29 3.43 14.00
C GLU A 35 -12.52 2.96 12.55
N VAL A 36 -11.72 2.02 12.06
CA VAL A 36 -11.81 1.50 10.69
C VAL A 36 -11.40 0.03 10.64
N SER A 37 -12.34 -0.83 10.26
CA SER A 37 -12.15 -2.29 10.12
C SER A 37 -11.66 -2.72 8.74
N GLU A 38 -11.82 -1.88 7.71
CA GLU A 38 -11.52 -2.20 6.32
C GLU A 38 -10.87 -1.00 5.61
N TYR A 39 -9.82 -1.27 4.82
CA TYR A 39 -9.06 -0.24 4.12
C TYR A 39 -8.87 -0.61 2.64
N ASN A 40 -9.13 0.37 1.77
CA ASN A 40 -8.84 0.28 0.34
C ASN A 40 -7.55 1.03 -0.01
N VAL A 41 -6.44 0.31 -0.02
CA VAL A 41 -5.13 0.88 -0.36
C VAL A 41 -4.92 0.80 -1.86
N THR A 42 -4.95 1.94 -2.54
CA THR A 42 -4.63 2.01 -3.97
C THR A 42 -3.14 2.29 -4.16
N VAL A 43 -2.39 1.32 -4.67
CA VAL A 43 -1.00 1.46 -5.08
C VAL A 43 -0.94 1.92 -6.52
N ARG A 44 -0.16 2.96 -6.81
CA ARG A 44 0.14 3.44 -8.15
C ARG A 44 1.63 3.28 -8.41
N ALA A 45 1.97 2.63 -9.51
CA ALA A 45 3.33 2.46 -9.99
C ALA A 45 3.50 3.12 -11.36
N TRP A 46 4.63 3.75 -11.61
CA TRP A 46 4.99 4.27 -12.92
C TRP A 46 6.48 4.11 -13.20
N ASP A 47 6.82 3.89 -14.47
CA ASP A 47 8.19 3.87 -14.92
C ASP A 47 8.70 5.27 -15.29
N GLY A 48 10.03 5.40 -15.38
CA GLY A 48 10.72 6.63 -15.79
C GLY A 48 10.87 6.81 -17.30
N GLY A 49 10.14 6.05 -18.11
CA GLY A 49 10.14 6.14 -19.57
C GLY A 49 9.40 7.37 -20.10
N SER A 50 9.49 7.59 -21.41
CA SER A 50 8.79 8.65 -22.13
C SER A 50 8.16 8.07 -23.40
N PRO A 51 6.84 7.86 -23.45
CA PRO A 51 5.85 8.18 -22.42
C PRO A 51 5.91 7.22 -21.21
N PRO A 52 5.61 7.69 -19.98
CA PRO A 52 5.64 6.84 -18.79
C PRO A 52 4.43 5.89 -18.78
N LEU A 53 4.66 4.58 -18.60
CA LEU A 53 3.57 3.65 -18.32
C LEU A 53 3.20 3.73 -16.84
N ARG A 54 1.91 3.56 -16.58
CA ARG A 54 1.31 3.69 -15.26
C ARG A 54 0.50 2.43 -15.00
N SER A 55 0.66 1.86 -13.82
CA SER A 55 -0.14 0.74 -13.34
C SER A 55 -0.72 1.08 -11.98
N SER A 56 -1.91 0.59 -11.68
CA SER A 56 -2.53 0.75 -10.37
C SER A 56 -3.15 -0.55 -9.89
N ALA A 57 -2.98 -0.84 -8.62
CA ALA A 57 -3.54 -2.01 -7.95
C ALA A 57 -4.30 -1.56 -6.69
N VAL A 58 -5.42 -2.21 -6.40
CA VAL A 58 -6.21 -1.95 -5.19
C VAL A 58 -6.03 -3.13 -4.25
N LEU A 59 -5.53 -2.86 -3.04
CA LEU A 59 -5.44 -3.83 -1.96
C LEU A 59 -6.58 -3.59 -0.98
N TRP A 60 -7.44 -4.59 -0.86
CA TRP A 60 -8.48 -4.65 0.16
C TRP A 60 -7.89 -5.28 1.42
N LEU A 61 -7.71 -4.47 2.46
CA LEU A 61 -7.16 -4.91 3.75
C LEU A 61 -8.26 -4.93 4.79
N ARG A 62 -8.39 -6.03 5.53
CA ARG A 62 -9.31 -6.16 6.65
C ARG A 62 -8.53 -6.32 7.94
N VAL A 63 -8.87 -5.53 8.96
CA VAL A 63 -8.28 -5.63 10.29
C VAL A 63 -8.95 -6.78 11.03
N LEU A 64 -8.20 -7.87 11.19
CA LEU A 64 -8.63 -9.03 11.97
C LEU A 64 -8.31 -8.78 13.45
N ASP A 65 -9.26 -9.14 14.31
CA ASP A 65 -9.04 -9.14 15.75
C ASP A 65 -8.28 -10.41 16.15
N VAL A 66 -7.52 -10.35 17.24
CA VAL A 66 -6.77 -11.50 17.76
C VAL A 66 -7.65 -12.72 18.09
N ASN A 67 -8.96 -12.51 18.22
CA ASN A 67 -9.93 -13.53 18.61
C ASN A 67 -10.71 -14.18 17.44
N ASP A 68 -10.30 -13.99 16.19
CA ASP A 68 -10.93 -14.62 15.00
C ASP A 68 -10.32 -16.01 14.66
N ASN A 69 -9.83 -16.75 15.67
CA ASN A 69 -9.30 -18.13 15.54
C ASN A 69 -10.22 -19.19 16.17
#